data_AF-A0A3B5MMP4-F1
#
_entry.id   AF-A0A3B5MMP4-F1
#
_cell.length_a   1.000
_cell.length_b   1.000
_cell.length_c   1.000
_cell.angle_alpha   90.00
_cell.angle_beta   90.00
_cell.angle_gamma   90.00
#
_symmetry.space_group_name_H-M   'P 1'
#
loop_
_entity.id
_entity.type
_entity.pdbx_description
1 polymer ?
#
loop_
_entity_poly.entity_id
_entity_poly.type
_entity_poly.pdbx_seq_one_letter_code
_entity_poly.pdbx_strand_id
1 'polypeptide(L)'
;GLRNKSVLLDINTVHNNYSLMKSVHDECPNITRIYSIGKSYKDLKLYVMEISDNPGKHELEPEFRYVAGMHGNEVLGRELLLNLMQYMCREYKRGNQRIVHLVKETRIHLLPSMNPDGYEMAFKKGSELVGWALGRYSYEGIDMNHNFADLNSVMWTAIELETDQSKLINHYFPIPEQYTSEEVAPETRAVINWMQNIPFALGANLHGGELVVTYPYDMTRDWAPREHTPTPDESFFRWLAAAYASTNQVSLTFPCSNFPLWEVTEESCCLIKPGDVQPRPKAINSE
;
A
#
# COMPACT_ATOMS: atom_id res chain seq x y z
N GLY A 1 26.82 26.79 -16.99
CA GLY A 1 25.36 26.60 -16.87
C GLY A 1 25.08 25.11 -16.95
N LEU A 2 24.02 24.63 -16.30
CA LEU A 2 23.68 23.22 -15.99
C LEU A 2 24.32 22.70 -14.69
N ARG A 3 23.81 23.17 -13.54
CA ARG A 3 23.89 22.39 -12.31
C ARG A 3 22.77 21.35 -12.38
N ASN A 4 23.13 20.07 -12.42
CA ASN A 4 22.27 18.98 -11.99
C ASN A 4 21.78 19.32 -10.58
N LYS A 5 20.54 19.80 -10.46
CA LYS A 5 19.85 19.74 -9.17
C LYS A 5 19.54 18.27 -8.96
N SER A 6 20.37 17.63 -8.15
CA SER A 6 19.96 16.43 -7.43
C SER A 6 18.54 16.66 -6.91
N VAL A 7 17.66 15.71 -7.16
CA VAL A 7 16.36 15.62 -6.49
C VAL A 7 16.68 15.24 -5.04
N LEU A 8 17.21 16.22 -4.29
CA LEU A 8 17.18 16.17 -2.84
C LEU A 8 15.70 16.33 -2.50
N LEU A 9 15.11 15.24 -2.01
CA LEU A 9 13.88 15.27 -1.25
C LEU A 9 14.09 16.27 -0.10
N ASP A 10 13.73 17.53 -0.31
CA ASP A 10 13.56 18.48 0.77
C ASP A 10 12.30 18.05 1.53
N ILE A 11 12.48 17.07 2.42
CA ILE A 11 11.53 16.69 3.48
C ILE A 11 11.16 17.93 4.33
N ASN A 12 11.91 19.03 4.19
CA ASN A 12 11.68 20.32 4.86
C ASN A 12 10.75 21.29 4.11
N THR A 13 10.18 20.91 2.97
CA THR A 13 9.12 21.69 2.30
C THR A 13 7.81 20.92 2.22
N VAL A 14 7.36 20.40 3.38
CA VAL A 14 6.00 19.88 3.57
C VAL A 14 5.02 21.06 3.62
N HIS A 15 4.69 21.61 2.45
CA HIS A 15 3.36 22.15 2.26
C HIS A 15 2.50 21.01 1.74
N ASN A 16 1.67 20.48 2.65
CA ASN A 16 0.40 19.77 2.44
C ASN A 16 0.35 18.79 1.25
N ASN A 17 0.14 17.49 1.48
CA ASN A 17 -0.08 16.49 0.41
C ASN A 17 -0.95 17.03 -0.73
N TYR A 18 -2.02 17.72 -0.35
CA TYR A 18 -2.95 18.34 -1.28
C TYR A 18 -2.31 19.40 -2.18
N SER A 19 -1.41 20.26 -1.69
CA SER A 19 -0.76 21.27 -2.54
C SER A 19 0.16 20.66 -3.59
N LEU A 20 0.89 19.60 -3.24
CA LEU A 20 1.72 18.90 -4.24
C LEU A 20 0.84 18.20 -5.28
N MET A 21 -0.17 17.45 -4.83
CA MET A 21 -1.13 16.81 -5.73
C MET A 21 -1.78 17.85 -6.65
N LYS A 22 -2.23 18.98 -6.09
CA LYS A 22 -2.80 20.09 -6.86
C LYS A 22 -1.80 20.63 -7.88
N SER A 23 -0.54 20.82 -7.52
CA SER A 23 0.50 21.24 -8.47
C SER A 23 0.69 20.25 -9.62
N VAL A 24 0.64 18.94 -9.34
CA VAL A 24 0.70 17.90 -10.40
C VAL A 24 -0.53 17.96 -11.29
N HIS A 25 -1.72 18.15 -10.70
CA HIS A 25 -2.96 18.27 -11.45
C HIS A 25 -2.97 19.51 -12.35
N ASP A 26 -2.55 20.66 -11.81
CA ASP A 26 -2.43 21.91 -12.57
C ASP A 26 -1.40 21.76 -13.72
N GLU A 27 -0.36 20.92 -13.56
CA GLU A 27 0.63 20.63 -14.60
C GLU A 27 0.12 19.67 -15.68
N CYS A 28 -0.71 18.69 -15.31
CA CYS A 28 -1.21 17.61 -16.17
C CYS A 28 -2.73 17.40 -16.03
N PRO A 29 -3.58 18.41 -16.28
CA PRO A 29 -5.01 18.33 -15.97
C PRO A 29 -5.76 17.33 -16.87
N ASN A 30 -5.25 17.10 -18.09
CA ASN A 30 -5.89 16.19 -19.04
C ASN A 30 -5.75 14.71 -18.67
N ILE A 31 -4.76 14.37 -17.83
CA ILE A 31 -4.48 12.98 -17.47
C ILE A 31 -4.58 12.71 -15.96
N THR A 32 -5.03 13.69 -15.18
CA THR A 32 -5.10 13.55 -13.72
C THR A 32 -6.41 14.07 -13.16
N ARG A 33 -6.88 13.46 -12.06
CA ARG A 33 -8.00 13.97 -11.27
C ARG A 33 -7.78 13.69 -9.79
N ILE A 34 -7.97 14.72 -8.97
CA ILE A 34 -7.91 14.56 -7.51
C ILE A 34 -9.33 14.36 -6.99
N TYR A 35 -9.53 13.35 -6.15
CA TYR A 35 -10.79 13.13 -5.44
C TYR A 35 -10.51 12.66 -4.00
N SER A 36 -11.56 12.60 -3.17
CA SER A 36 -11.50 12.16 -1.79
C SER A 36 -12.33 10.89 -1.62
N ILE A 37 -11.78 9.86 -0.98
CA ILE A 37 -12.52 8.60 -0.70
C ILE A 37 -13.30 8.65 0.62
N GLY A 38 -13.01 9.65 1.44
CA GLY A 38 -13.63 9.85 2.74
C GLY A 38 -12.85 10.89 3.54
N LYS A 39 -13.05 10.86 4.85
CA LYS A 39 -12.31 11.68 5.80
C LYS A 39 -11.86 10.82 6.97
N SER A 40 -10.75 11.22 7.59
CA SER A 40 -10.25 10.67 8.84
C SER A 40 -11.14 11.06 10.02
N TYR A 41 -10.83 10.51 11.19
CA TYR A 41 -11.51 10.88 12.43
C TYR A 41 -11.48 12.40 12.70
N LYS A 42 -10.34 13.06 12.43
CA LYS A 42 -10.19 14.51 12.61
C LYS A 42 -10.63 15.35 11.40
N ASP A 43 -11.50 14.81 10.55
CA ASP A 43 -12.06 15.47 9.37
C ASP A 43 -11.03 15.80 8.26
N LEU A 44 -9.86 15.14 8.24
CA LEU A 44 -8.88 15.30 7.17
C LEU A 44 -9.27 14.42 5.98
N LYS A 45 -9.32 15.00 4.79
CA LYS A 45 -9.67 14.27 3.56
C LYS A 45 -8.60 13.26 3.17
N LEU A 46 -9.04 12.04 2.85
CA LEU A 46 -8.20 11.00 2.25
C LEU A 46 -8.17 11.21 0.74
N TYR A 47 -7.22 12.01 0.28
CA TYR A 47 -7.06 12.36 -1.13
C TYR A 47 -6.43 11.23 -1.95
N VAL A 48 -6.96 11.02 -3.15
CA VAL A 48 -6.43 10.11 -4.16
C VAL A 48 -6.12 10.89 -5.44
N MET A 49 -4.97 10.61 -6.04
CA MET A 49 -4.66 11.02 -7.42
C MET A 49 -5.05 9.90 -8.36
N GLU A 50 -6.00 10.16 -9.24
CA GLU A 50 -6.31 9.36 -10.41
C GLU A 50 -5.41 9.79 -11.57
N ILE A 51 -4.82 8.84 -12.30
CA ILE A 51 -4.02 9.06 -13.50
C ILE A 51 -4.50 8.10 -14.59
N SER A 52 -4.99 8.63 -15.71
CA SER A 52 -5.52 7.92 -16.89
C SER A 52 -5.61 8.92 -18.04
N ASP A 53 -5.75 8.48 -19.29
CA ASP A 53 -5.95 9.36 -20.43
C ASP A 53 -7.34 10.05 -20.45
N ASN A 54 -8.37 9.43 -19.84
CA ASN A 54 -9.70 10.02 -19.66
C ASN A 54 -10.15 10.00 -18.18
N PRO A 55 -9.51 10.77 -17.29
CA PRO A 55 -9.77 10.70 -15.87
C PRO A 55 -11.22 11.07 -15.54
N GLY A 56 -11.82 10.33 -14.62
CA GLY A 56 -13.20 10.43 -14.17
C GLY A 56 -14.19 9.55 -14.94
N LYS A 57 -13.75 8.88 -16.01
CA LYS A 57 -14.53 7.89 -16.74
C LYS A 57 -13.99 6.50 -16.48
N HIS A 58 -14.89 5.54 -16.35
CA HIS A 58 -14.52 4.14 -16.32
C HIS A 58 -14.57 3.61 -17.75
N GLU A 59 -13.47 3.02 -18.20
CA GLU A 59 -13.28 2.45 -19.53
C GLU A 59 -12.92 0.96 -19.40
N LEU A 60 -12.78 0.24 -20.52
CA LEU A 60 -12.38 -1.17 -20.50
C LEU A 60 -10.86 -1.29 -20.28
N GLU A 61 -10.40 -0.76 -19.17
CA GLU A 61 -9.01 -0.72 -18.74
C GLU A 61 -8.87 -1.35 -17.35
N PRO A 62 -7.75 -2.02 -17.05
CA PRO A 62 -7.45 -2.46 -15.70
C PRO A 62 -7.29 -1.26 -14.76
N GLU A 63 -7.91 -1.37 -13.59
CA GLU A 63 -7.80 -0.41 -12.50
C GLU A 63 -6.67 -0.86 -11.55
N PHE A 64 -5.69 0.00 -11.31
CA PHE A 64 -4.56 -0.27 -10.41
C PHE A 64 -4.54 0.70 -9.24
N ARG A 65 -4.14 0.25 -8.04
CA ARG A 65 -3.94 1.14 -6.88
C ARG A 65 -2.62 0.97 -6.14
N TYR A 66 -2.07 2.09 -5.69
CA TYR A 66 -1.13 2.12 -4.57
C TYR A 66 -1.75 2.81 -3.35
N VAL A 67 -1.51 2.23 -2.18
CA VAL A 67 -1.85 2.82 -0.88
C VAL A 67 -0.58 2.98 -0.06
N ALA A 68 -0.45 4.09 0.65
CA ALA A 68 0.65 4.33 1.57
C ALA A 68 0.17 5.06 2.84
N GLY A 69 1.02 5.05 3.85
CA GLY A 69 0.82 5.82 5.07
C GLY A 69 -0.41 5.34 5.86
N MET A 70 -0.72 4.04 5.84
CA MET A 70 -1.70 3.48 6.78
C MET A 70 -1.19 3.47 8.22
N HIS A 71 0.13 3.35 8.39
CA HIS A 71 0.79 3.80 9.61
C HIS A 71 1.33 5.20 9.35
N GLY A 72 0.86 6.19 10.10
CA GLY A 72 1.16 7.60 9.83
C GLY A 72 2.64 7.97 10.02
N ASN A 73 3.38 7.21 10.83
CA ASN A 73 4.82 7.35 11.02
C ASN A 73 5.68 6.66 9.95
N GLU A 74 5.09 5.84 9.08
CA GLU A 74 5.80 5.17 7.97
C GLU A 74 5.82 6.08 6.72
N VAL A 75 6.51 7.21 6.82
CA VAL A 75 6.43 8.34 5.87
C VAL A 75 7.01 8.02 4.48
N LEU A 76 7.91 7.06 4.35
CA LEU A 76 8.60 6.79 3.08
C LEU A 76 7.63 6.46 1.93
N GLY A 77 6.64 5.59 2.17
CA GLY A 77 5.66 5.22 1.15
C GLY A 77 4.86 6.42 0.65
N ARG A 78 4.49 7.33 1.55
CA ARG A 78 3.81 8.59 1.21
C ARG A 78 4.63 9.43 0.24
N GLU A 79 5.90 9.68 0.58
CA GLU A 79 6.79 10.48 -0.27
C GLU A 79 7.10 9.80 -1.62
N LEU A 80 7.18 8.47 -1.66
CA LEU A 80 7.33 7.72 -2.91
C LEU A 80 6.13 7.92 -3.83
N LEU A 81 4.89 7.86 -3.32
CA LEU A 81 3.70 8.08 -4.14
C LEU A 81 3.60 9.51 -4.64
N LEU A 82 3.93 10.49 -3.81
CA LEU A 82 3.99 11.90 -4.19
C LEU A 82 5.03 12.18 -5.30
N ASN A 83 6.19 11.52 -5.23
CA ASN A 83 7.19 11.58 -6.30
C ASN A 83 6.74 10.85 -7.56
N LEU A 84 6.07 9.70 -7.42
CA LEU A 84 5.54 8.94 -8.55
C LEU A 84 4.51 9.77 -9.34
N MET A 85 3.61 10.49 -8.66
CA MET A 85 2.66 11.41 -9.31
C MET A 85 3.36 12.45 -10.19
N GLN A 86 4.38 13.12 -9.65
CA GLN A 86 5.18 14.10 -10.41
C GLN A 86 5.93 13.46 -11.57
N TYR A 87 6.53 12.29 -11.34
CA TYR A 87 7.27 11.55 -12.35
C TYR A 87 6.38 11.16 -13.53
N MET A 88 5.22 10.56 -13.28
CA MET A 88 4.29 10.15 -14.32
C MET A 88 3.81 11.34 -15.16
N CYS A 89 3.44 12.45 -14.52
CA CYS A 89 3.05 13.67 -15.25
C CYS A 89 4.17 14.21 -16.15
N ARG A 90 5.40 14.36 -15.62
CA ARG A 90 6.52 14.92 -16.37
C ARG A 90 6.98 14.01 -17.51
N GLU A 91 7.05 12.70 -17.28
CA GLU A 91 7.46 11.74 -18.30
C GLU A 91 6.40 11.56 -19.38
N TYR A 92 5.11 11.63 -19.02
CA TYR A 92 4.03 11.67 -20.01
C TYR A 92 4.17 12.88 -20.93
N LYS A 93 4.37 14.08 -20.37
CA LYS A 93 4.59 15.33 -21.15
C LYS A 93 5.84 15.29 -22.03
N ARG A 94 6.87 14.56 -21.61
CA ARG A 94 8.10 14.33 -22.38
C ARG A 94 7.91 13.32 -23.51
N GLY A 95 6.77 12.62 -23.59
CA GLY A 95 6.51 11.60 -24.59
C GLY A 95 7.25 10.28 -24.34
N ASN A 96 7.61 9.99 -23.08
CA ASN A 96 8.18 8.70 -22.71
C ASN A 96 7.17 7.59 -23.02
N GLN A 97 7.46 6.77 -24.04
CA GLN A 97 6.50 5.80 -24.58
C GLN A 97 6.01 4.79 -23.54
N ARG A 98 6.86 4.40 -22.58
CA ARG A 98 6.45 3.50 -21.50
C ARG A 98 5.37 4.13 -20.62
N ILE A 99 5.53 5.40 -20.24
CA ILE A 99 4.59 6.11 -19.38
C ILE A 99 3.34 6.51 -20.16
N VAL A 100 3.48 6.94 -21.41
CA VAL A 100 2.34 7.24 -22.29
C VAL A 100 1.46 6.01 -22.48
N HIS A 101 2.05 4.84 -22.76
CA HIS A 101 1.31 3.59 -22.88
C HIS A 101 0.64 3.21 -21.56
N LEU A 102 1.37 3.28 -20.44
CA LEU A 102 0.82 2.96 -19.12
C LEU A 102 -0.40 3.83 -18.75
N VAL A 103 -0.37 5.12 -19.05
CA VAL A 103 -1.48 6.05 -18.75
C VAL A 103 -2.69 5.84 -19.68
N LYS A 104 -2.48 5.30 -20.88
CA LYS A 104 -3.52 5.09 -21.92
C LYS A 104 -4.20 3.73 -21.89
N GLU A 105 -3.70 2.82 -21.06
CA GLU A 105 -4.16 1.42 -21.02
C GLU A 105 -4.41 0.98 -19.57
N THR A 106 -4.33 1.89 -18.62
CA THR A 106 -4.47 1.59 -17.20
C THR A 106 -4.93 2.83 -16.47
N ARG A 107 -5.91 2.64 -15.61
CA ARG A 107 -6.38 3.69 -14.71
C ARG A 107 -5.77 3.50 -13.33
N ILE A 108 -4.93 4.45 -12.95
CA ILE A 108 -4.04 4.34 -11.78
C ILE A 108 -4.53 5.25 -10.67
N HIS A 109 -4.67 4.71 -9.47
CA HIS A 109 -5.13 5.43 -8.30
C HIS A 109 -4.10 5.39 -7.17
N LEU A 110 -3.65 6.56 -6.73
CA LEU A 110 -2.59 6.71 -5.73
C LEU A 110 -3.12 7.40 -4.47
N LEU A 111 -3.20 6.65 -3.36
CA LEU A 111 -3.57 7.13 -2.03
C LEU A 111 -2.29 7.32 -1.17
N PRO A 112 -1.71 8.53 -1.10
CA PRO A 112 -0.44 8.76 -0.42
C PRO A 112 -0.54 8.71 1.11
N SER A 113 -1.72 8.83 1.69
CA SER A 113 -1.89 8.89 3.15
C SER A 113 -3.26 8.37 3.55
N MET A 114 -3.33 7.08 3.90
CA MET A 114 -4.53 6.50 4.52
C MET A 114 -4.74 7.00 5.96
N ASN A 115 -3.66 7.27 6.70
CA ASN A 115 -3.67 7.78 8.09
C ASN A 115 -3.18 9.24 8.20
N PRO A 116 -3.92 10.23 7.66
CA PRO A 116 -3.47 11.62 7.77
C PRO A 116 -3.39 12.10 9.23
N ASP A 117 -4.23 11.59 10.13
CA ASP A 117 -4.26 11.96 11.55
C ASP A 117 -2.99 11.50 12.28
N GLY A 118 -2.63 10.22 12.10
CA GLY A 118 -1.39 9.63 12.62
C GLY A 118 -0.15 10.35 12.07
N TYR A 119 -0.16 10.68 10.78
CA TYR A 119 0.93 11.43 10.16
C TYR A 119 1.10 12.82 10.78
N GLU A 120 0.02 13.59 10.97
CA GLU A 120 0.08 14.92 11.59
C GLU A 120 0.66 14.85 13.02
N MET A 121 0.34 13.80 13.77
CA MET A 121 0.91 13.57 15.10
C MET A 121 2.41 13.28 15.03
N ALA A 122 2.83 12.38 14.13
CA ALA A 122 4.23 12.04 13.93
C ALA A 122 5.04 13.26 13.45
N PHE A 123 4.53 13.96 12.44
CA PHE A 123 5.17 15.13 11.84
C PHE A 123 5.44 16.25 12.86
N LYS A 124 4.45 16.59 13.69
CA LYS A 124 4.60 17.63 14.73
C LYS A 124 5.66 17.32 15.77
N LYS A 125 5.96 16.05 15.98
CA LYS A 125 6.97 15.60 16.95
C LYS A 125 8.37 15.55 16.34
N GLY A 126 8.47 15.37 15.02
CA GLY A 126 9.73 15.26 14.31
C GLY A 126 10.27 13.83 14.31
N SER A 127 10.98 13.47 13.24
CA SER A 127 11.44 12.10 12.97
C SER A 127 12.26 11.47 14.09
N GLU A 128 13.03 12.27 14.84
CA GLU A 128 13.89 11.79 15.93
C GLU A 128 13.11 11.28 17.15
N LEU A 129 11.89 11.77 17.39
CA LEU A 129 11.14 11.53 18.62
C LEU A 129 9.93 10.60 18.45
N VAL A 130 9.58 10.26 17.21
CA VAL A 130 8.37 9.50 16.87
C VAL A 130 8.51 8.01 17.24
N GLY A 131 9.71 7.45 17.08
CA GLY A 131 9.96 6.03 17.34
C GLY A 131 8.98 5.10 16.60
N TRP A 132 8.70 3.93 17.19
CA TRP A 132 7.86 2.91 16.54
C TRP A 132 6.34 3.16 16.67
N ALA A 133 5.89 3.76 17.77
CA ALA A 133 4.47 3.79 18.13
C ALA A 133 3.74 5.11 17.80
N LEU A 134 4.41 6.26 17.93
CA LEU A 134 3.73 7.54 17.85
C LEU A 134 3.26 7.81 16.43
N GLY A 135 1.97 8.05 16.22
CA GLY A 135 1.41 8.27 14.88
C GLY A 135 1.31 7.00 14.02
N ARG A 136 1.60 5.80 14.56
CA ARG A 136 1.34 4.52 13.89
C ARG A 136 -0.15 4.24 13.76
N TYR A 137 -0.87 4.31 14.88
CA TYR A 137 -2.30 4.02 14.98
C TYR A 137 -3.16 5.17 14.43
N SER A 138 -4.44 4.90 14.17
CA SER A 138 -5.44 5.95 13.92
C SER A 138 -5.55 6.91 15.11
N TYR A 139 -6.30 8.01 14.97
CA TYR A 139 -6.53 8.92 16.09
C TYR A 139 -7.18 8.22 17.30
N GLU A 140 -8.01 7.21 17.04
CA GLU A 140 -8.72 6.40 18.05
C GLU A 140 -7.84 5.30 18.67
N GLY A 141 -6.58 5.17 18.24
CA GLY A 141 -5.67 4.13 18.73
C GLY A 141 -5.83 2.77 18.05
N ILE A 142 -6.50 2.71 16.90
CA ILE A 142 -6.72 1.47 16.13
C ILE A 142 -5.57 1.24 15.17
N ASP A 143 -5.04 0.01 15.11
CA ASP A 143 -4.08 -0.40 14.07
C ASP A 143 -4.87 -0.69 12.78
N MET A 144 -4.73 0.16 11.78
CA MET A 144 -5.51 0.04 10.55
C MET A 144 -5.19 -1.19 9.73
N ASN A 145 -4.00 -1.79 9.89
CA ASN A 145 -3.66 -3.03 9.19
C ASN A 145 -4.34 -4.26 9.82
N HIS A 146 -4.92 -4.09 11.01
CA HIS A 146 -5.69 -5.13 11.72
C HIS A 146 -7.18 -4.76 11.84
N ASN A 147 -7.63 -3.70 11.15
CA ASN A 147 -9.01 -3.21 11.21
C ASN A 147 -9.84 -3.57 9.97
N PHE A 148 -9.26 -4.27 8.98
CA PHE A 148 -10.00 -4.83 7.85
C PHE A 148 -10.73 -6.13 8.23
N ALA A 149 -11.72 -6.52 7.42
CA ALA A 149 -12.47 -7.74 7.63
C ALA A 149 -11.59 -8.98 7.43
N ASP A 150 -11.60 -9.88 8.41
CA ASP A 150 -11.06 -11.22 8.24
C ASP A 150 -12.02 -12.05 7.37
N LEU A 151 -11.80 -11.96 6.06
CA LEU A 151 -12.52 -12.76 5.07
C LEU A 151 -11.84 -14.12 4.83
N ASN A 152 -10.60 -14.30 5.29
CA ASN A 152 -9.85 -15.53 5.07
C ASN A 152 -10.41 -16.66 5.92
N SER A 153 -10.66 -16.41 7.21
CA SER A 153 -11.28 -17.40 8.09
C SER A 153 -12.67 -17.82 7.60
N VAL A 154 -13.46 -16.86 7.11
CA VAL A 154 -14.78 -17.11 6.52
C VAL A 154 -14.66 -18.01 5.28
N MET A 155 -13.71 -17.71 4.39
CA MET A 155 -13.46 -18.50 3.20
C MET A 155 -12.97 -19.92 3.54
N TRP A 156 -11.99 -20.07 4.43
CA TRP A 156 -11.47 -21.37 4.81
C TRP A 156 -12.54 -22.24 5.46
N THR A 157 -13.37 -21.67 6.33
CA THR A 157 -14.52 -22.36 6.93
C THR A 157 -15.51 -22.81 5.86
N ALA A 158 -15.81 -21.97 4.87
CA ALA A 158 -16.71 -22.33 3.77
C ALA A 158 -16.15 -23.47 2.91
N ILE A 159 -14.85 -23.45 2.61
CA ILE A 159 -14.15 -24.50 1.85
C ILE A 159 -14.16 -25.83 2.61
N GLU A 160 -14.02 -25.80 3.94
CA GLU A 160 -14.01 -27.01 4.77
C GLU A 160 -15.39 -27.66 4.92
N LEU A 161 -16.44 -26.85 4.99
CA LEU A 161 -17.81 -27.32 5.19
C LEU A 161 -18.51 -27.72 3.88
N GLU A 162 -18.09 -27.16 2.74
CA GLU A 162 -18.73 -27.44 1.45
C GLU A 162 -18.19 -28.74 0.83
N THR A 163 -19.07 -29.73 0.72
CA THR A 163 -18.76 -31.04 0.12
C THR A 163 -19.07 -31.09 -1.37
N ASP A 164 -19.86 -30.13 -1.87
CA ASP A 164 -20.23 -29.97 -3.27
C ASP A 164 -19.39 -28.86 -3.91
N GLN A 165 -18.38 -29.25 -4.71
CA GLN A 165 -17.51 -28.31 -5.42
C GLN A 165 -18.26 -27.29 -6.28
N SER A 166 -19.48 -27.59 -6.74
CA SER A 166 -20.27 -26.66 -7.55
C SER A 166 -20.84 -25.48 -6.76
N LYS A 167 -20.87 -25.57 -5.44
CA LYS A 167 -21.35 -24.53 -4.52
C LYS A 167 -20.23 -23.80 -3.80
N LEU A 168 -18.98 -24.21 -4.02
CA LEU A 168 -17.82 -23.65 -3.36
C LEU A 168 -17.59 -22.22 -3.87
N ILE A 169 -17.90 -21.26 -3.01
CA ILE A 169 -17.56 -19.86 -3.24
C ILE A 169 -16.13 -19.65 -2.76
N ASN A 170 -15.24 -19.26 -3.66
CA ASN A 170 -13.83 -18.95 -3.35
C ASN A 170 -13.46 -17.49 -3.65
N HIS A 171 -14.45 -16.65 -3.97
CA HIS A 171 -14.28 -15.25 -4.33
C HIS A 171 -15.49 -14.42 -3.90
N TYR A 172 -15.32 -13.10 -3.79
CA TYR A 172 -16.39 -12.14 -3.47
C TYR A 172 -17.20 -12.49 -2.21
N PHE A 173 -16.52 -12.78 -1.10
CA PHE A 173 -17.19 -12.90 0.19
C PHE A 173 -17.82 -11.56 0.60
N PRO A 174 -19.09 -11.56 1.05
CA PRO A 174 -19.73 -10.34 1.49
C PRO A 174 -19.03 -9.79 2.73
N ILE A 175 -18.77 -8.48 2.72
CA ILE A 175 -18.24 -7.78 3.89
C ILE A 175 -19.29 -7.82 5.00
N PRO A 176 -18.94 -8.24 6.24
CA PRO A 176 -19.91 -8.29 7.33
C PRO A 176 -20.52 -6.92 7.61
N GLU A 177 -21.81 -6.87 7.94
CA GLU A 177 -22.55 -5.62 8.16
C GLU A 177 -21.90 -4.71 9.21
N GLN A 178 -21.23 -5.31 10.20
CA GLN A 178 -20.43 -4.64 11.24
C GLN A 178 -19.38 -3.69 10.65
N TYR A 179 -18.84 -3.98 9.47
CA TYR A 179 -17.84 -3.13 8.81
C TYR A 179 -18.42 -1.86 8.16
N THR A 180 -19.75 -1.75 8.14
CA THR A 180 -20.46 -0.51 7.81
C THR A 180 -20.80 0.32 9.05
N SER A 181 -20.56 -0.22 10.25
CA SER A 181 -20.84 0.44 11.54
C SER A 181 -19.72 1.40 11.98
N GLU A 182 -19.94 2.12 13.10
CA GLU A 182 -18.98 3.04 13.72
C GLU A 182 -17.81 2.32 14.43
N GLU A 183 -17.85 0.99 14.59
CA GLU A 183 -16.76 0.22 15.22
C GLU A 183 -15.51 0.10 14.33
N VAL A 184 -15.64 0.40 13.04
CA VAL A 184 -14.53 0.44 12.07
C VAL A 184 -14.04 1.86 11.90
N ALA A 185 -12.71 2.02 11.92
CA ALA A 185 -12.07 3.31 11.74
C ALA A 185 -12.56 3.97 10.44
N PRO A 186 -12.88 5.28 10.45
CA PRO A 186 -13.46 5.94 9.29
C PRO A 186 -12.56 5.86 8.04
N GLU A 187 -11.24 5.80 8.23
CA GLU A 187 -10.25 5.60 7.18
C GLU A 187 -10.36 4.21 6.54
N THR A 188 -10.48 3.15 7.36
CA THR A 188 -10.66 1.77 6.89
C THR A 188 -11.96 1.63 6.11
N ARG A 189 -13.06 2.18 6.65
CA ARG A 189 -14.37 2.18 5.98
C ARG A 189 -14.33 2.93 4.65
N ALA A 190 -13.59 4.05 4.57
CA ALA A 190 -13.38 4.78 3.32
C ALA A 190 -12.64 3.94 2.26
N VAL A 191 -11.61 3.17 2.66
CA VAL A 191 -10.88 2.27 1.75
C VAL A 191 -11.74 1.09 1.31
N ILE A 192 -12.52 0.49 2.22
CA ILE A 192 -13.49 -0.58 1.89
C ILE A 192 -14.48 -0.08 0.84
N ASN A 193 -15.14 1.05 1.10
CA ASN A 193 -16.09 1.65 0.16
C ASN A 193 -15.43 1.98 -1.17
N TRP A 194 -14.17 2.44 -1.16
CA TRP A 194 -13.43 2.73 -2.37
C TRP A 194 -13.17 1.47 -3.21
N MET A 195 -12.79 0.36 -2.57
CA MET A 195 -12.58 -0.94 -3.22
C MET A 195 -13.87 -1.58 -3.73
N GLN A 196 -15.02 -1.27 -3.12
CA GLN A 196 -16.33 -1.71 -3.61
C GLN A 196 -16.81 -0.91 -4.83
N ASN A 197 -16.36 0.35 -4.97
CA ASN A 197 -16.79 1.24 -6.05
C ASN A 197 -15.89 1.19 -7.29
N ILE A 198 -14.65 0.71 -7.18
CA ILE A 198 -13.70 0.63 -8.29
C ILE A 198 -13.20 -0.82 -8.40
N PRO A 199 -13.32 -1.45 -9.58
CA PRO A 199 -12.93 -2.85 -9.79
C PRO A 199 -11.41 -3.01 -9.95
N PHE A 200 -10.66 -2.81 -8.87
CA PHE A 200 -9.20 -2.95 -8.88
C PHE A 200 -8.75 -4.35 -9.28
N ALA A 201 -7.96 -4.44 -10.36
CA ALA A 201 -7.36 -5.68 -10.83
C ALA A 201 -6.07 -6.02 -10.08
N LEU A 202 -5.32 -4.99 -9.66
CA LEU A 202 -4.07 -5.15 -8.91
C LEU A 202 -3.87 -3.96 -7.97
N GLY A 203 -3.21 -4.20 -6.85
CA GLY A 203 -2.73 -3.11 -6.01
C GLY A 203 -1.62 -3.54 -5.08
N ALA A 204 -0.96 -2.54 -4.50
CA ALA A 204 0.07 -2.74 -3.51
C ALA A 204 0.00 -1.68 -2.40
N ASN A 205 0.46 -2.07 -1.22
CA ASN A 205 0.45 -1.26 -0.03
C ASN A 205 1.90 -1.03 0.44
N LEU A 206 2.27 0.22 0.67
CA LEU A 206 3.63 0.62 1.00
C LEU A 206 3.76 0.87 2.50
N HIS A 207 4.55 0.00 3.14
CA HIS A 207 4.93 0.06 4.54
C HIS A 207 6.37 0.52 4.75
N GLY A 208 6.67 0.96 5.97
CA GLY A 208 8.02 1.18 6.47
C GLY A 208 8.37 0.20 7.59
N GLY A 209 9.67 0.02 7.82
CA GLY A 209 10.20 -0.80 8.92
C GLY A 209 11.13 -1.91 8.45
N GLU A 210 10.82 -2.54 7.32
CA GLU A 210 11.61 -3.61 6.70
C GLU A 210 11.67 -3.43 5.17
N LEU A 211 12.68 -4.04 4.55
CA LEU A 211 12.84 -4.06 3.08
C LEU A 211 12.50 -5.45 2.55
N VAL A 212 11.23 -5.64 2.26
CA VAL A 212 10.65 -6.94 1.90
C VAL A 212 9.43 -6.74 1.01
N VAL A 213 9.12 -7.71 0.15
CA VAL A 213 7.83 -7.82 -0.52
C VAL A 213 7.07 -9.00 0.08
N THR A 214 5.94 -8.72 0.72
CA THR A 214 5.01 -9.73 1.23
C THR A 214 3.85 -9.90 0.24
N TYR A 215 3.27 -11.10 0.21
CA TYR A 215 2.10 -11.41 -0.61
C TYR A 215 1.17 -12.35 0.17
N PRO A 216 -0.14 -12.39 -0.15
CA PRO A 216 -1.11 -13.16 0.62
C PRO A 216 -0.81 -14.67 0.64
N TYR A 217 -1.25 -15.39 1.68
CA TYR A 217 -2.03 -14.89 2.83
C TYR A 217 -1.15 -14.38 3.97
N ASP A 218 -1.52 -13.25 4.57
CA ASP A 218 -0.78 -12.71 5.72
C ASP A 218 -0.98 -13.50 7.03
N MET A 219 -2.11 -14.21 7.14
CA MET A 219 -2.44 -15.03 8.30
C MET A 219 -2.22 -16.52 8.01
N THR A 220 -1.88 -17.27 9.05
CA THR A 220 -1.74 -18.72 8.99
C THR A 220 -3.11 -19.38 9.13
N ARG A 221 -3.35 -20.46 8.38
CA ARG A 221 -4.63 -21.19 8.43
C ARG A 221 -4.85 -21.91 9.76
N ASP A 222 -3.79 -22.48 10.31
CA ASP A 222 -3.79 -23.12 11.62
C ASP A 222 -3.16 -22.21 12.69
N TRP A 223 -3.33 -22.57 13.96
CA TRP A 223 -2.72 -21.87 15.10
C TRP A 223 -1.18 -21.99 15.15
N ALA A 224 -0.56 -22.62 14.16
CA ALA A 224 0.87 -22.82 14.04
C ALA A 224 1.55 -21.56 13.47
N PRO A 225 2.33 -20.81 14.28
CA PRO A 225 3.05 -19.66 13.77
C PRO A 225 4.03 -20.12 12.69
N ARG A 226 4.02 -19.44 11.52
CA ARG A 226 4.92 -19.65 10.36
C ARG A 226 4.59 -20.83 9.44
N GLU A 227 3.37 -21.37 9.51
CA GLU A 227 2.97 -22.35 8.51
C GLU A 227 2.75 -21.70 7.13
N HIS A 228 3.28 -22.36 6.09
CA HIS A 228 3.10 -21.89 4.73
C HIS A 228 1.63 -22.00 4.32
N THR A 229 0.98 -20.86 4.11
CA THR A 229 -0.44 -20.77 3.76
C THR A 229 -0.59 -20.18 2.35
N PRO A 230 -0.41 -20.99 1.29
CA PRO A 230 -0.41 -20.49 -0.08
C PRO A 230 -1.81 -20.11 -0.57
N THR A 231 -1.86 -19.14 -1.46
CA THR A 231 -3.06 -18.84 -2.25
C THR A 231 -3.17 -19.79 -3.45
N PRO A 232 -4.36 -19.96 -4.04
CA PRO A 232 -4.51 -20.65 -5.33
C PRO A 232 -3.65 -20.04 -6.46
N ASP A 233 -3.32 -18.75 -6.35
CA ASP A 233 -2.52 -17.97 -7.31
C ASP A 233 -1.07 -17.71 -6.84
N GLU A 234 -0.52 -18.56 -5.96
CA GLU A 234 0.81 -18.37 -5.34
C GLU A 234 1.91 -18.09 -6.37
N SER A 235 1.93 -18.84 -7.48
CA SER A 235 2.95 -18.67 -8.53
C SER A 235 2.92 -17.26 -9.15
N PHE A 236 1.73 -16.69 -9.30
CA PHE A 236 1.57 -15.33 -9.82
C PHE A 236 2.04 -14.29 -8.80
N PHE A 237 1.67 -14.44 -7.53
CA PHE A 237 2.11 -13.54 -6.46
C PHE A 237 3.63 -13.57 -6.25
N ARG A 238 4.25 -14.75 -6.29
CA ARG A 238 5.70 -14.90 -6.22
C ARG A 238 6.39 -14.20 -7.38
N TRP A 239 5.87 -14.35 -8.60
CA TRP A 239 6.38 -13.65 -9.77
C TRP A 239 6.26 -12.12 -9.63
N LEU A 240 5.10 -11.60 -9.20
CA LEU A 240 4.91 -10.17 -8.95
C LEU A 240 5.90 -9.62 -7.93
N ALA A 241 6.08 -10.35 -6.83
CA ALA A 241 6.97 -9.95 -5.76
C ALA A 241 8.44 -9.98 -6.21
N ALA A 242 8.84 -10.98 -6.98
CA ALA A 242 10.17 -11.04 -7.60
C ALA A 242 10.40 -9.91 -8.62
N ALA A 243 9.38 -9.54 -9.41
CA ALA A 243 9.47 -8.44 -10.36
C ALA A 243 9.71 -7.08 -9.68
N TYR A 244 9.08 -6.84 -8.53
CA TYR A 244 9.35 -5.64 -7.73
C TYR A 244 10.74 -5.70 -7.07
N ALA A 245 11.08 -6.81 -6.42
CA ALA A 245 12.35 -6.98 -5.71
C ALA A 245 13.57 -6.84 -6.63
N SER A 246 13.53 -7.47 -7.81
CA SER A 246 14.63 -7.47 -8.78
C SER A 246 14.90 -6.10 -9.44
N THR A 247 13.95 -5.18 -9.38
CA THR A 247 14.09 -3.82 -9.94
C THR A 247 14.36 -2.76 -8.86
N ASN A 248 14.22 -3.12 -7.59
CA ASN A 248 14.55 -2.25 -6.46
C ASN A 248 16.05 -2.30 -6.17
N GLN A 249 16.77 -1.24 -6.53
CA GLN A 249 18.23 -1.14 -6.34
C GLN A 249 18.68 -1.30 -4.88
N VAL A 250 17.83 -0.92 -3.91
CA VAL A 250 18.13 -1.08 -2.48
C VAL A 250 18.00 -2.55 -2.09
N SER A 251 16.99 -3.26 -2.61
CA SER A 251 16.84 -4.70 -2.44
C SER A 251 18.02 -5.49 -3.03
N LEU A 252 18.63 -4.97 -4.10
CA LEU A 252 19.83 -5.56 -4.72
C LEU A 252 21.14 -5.29 -3.95
N THR A 253 21.18 -4.27 -3.08
CA THR A 253 22.42 -3.87 -2.36
C THR A 253 22.59 -4.52 -1.00
N PHE A 254 21.55 -5.14 -0.43
CA PHE A 254 21.64 -5.92 0.81
C PHE A 254 21.54 -7.43 0.51
N PRO A 255 22.67 -8.16 0.41
CA PRO A 255 22.63 -9.61 0.21
C PRO A 255 22.02 -10.32 1.45
N CYS A 256 21.30 -11.42 1.23
CA CYS A 256 20.70 -12.27 2.27
C CYS A 256 21.75 -13.03 3.09
N SER A 257 22.58 -12.34 3.86
CA SER A 257 23.64 -13.01 4.64
C SER A 257 23.17 -13.53 6.02
N ASN A 258 21.89 -13.34 6.41
CA ASN A 258 21.41 -13.64 7.77
C ASN A 258 20.11 -14.47 7.88
N PHE A 259 19.55 -15.02 6.81
CA PHE A 259 18.35 -15.89 6.89
C PHE A 259 18.73 -17.38 6.75
N PRO A 260 18.16 -18.29 7.56
CA PRO A 260 18.54 -19.70 7.57
C PRO A 260 18.28 -20.38 6.21
N LEU A 261 19.26 -21.19 5.81
CA LEU A 261 19.57 -21.76 4.48
C LEU A 261 18.57 -22.80 3.91
N TRP A 262 17.26 -22.60 4.01
CA TRP A 262 16.32 -23.56 3.39
C TRP A 262 15.41 -22.99 2.31
N GLU A 263 15.50 -21.71 1.95
CA GLU A 263 14.66 -21.12 0.89
C GLU A 263 15.36 -20.01 0.07
N VAL A 264 16.61 -20.25 -0.34
CA VAL A 264 17.30 -19.38 -1.29
C VAL A 264 17.53 -20.14 -2.59
N THR A 265 16.60 -20.07 -3.54
CA THR A 265 16.99 -20.18 -4.95
C THR A 265 17.66 -18.86 -5.32
N GLU A 266 18.80 -18.93 -6.01
CA GLU A 266 19.75 -17.82 -6.27
C GLU A 266 19.18 -16.54 -6.92
N GLU A 267 17.86 -16.44 -7.12
CA GLU A 267 17.16 -15.32 -7.77
C GLU A 267 16.20 -14.52 -6.85
N SER A 268 15.98 -14.91 -5.58
CA SER A 268 14.80 -14.43 -4.83
C SER A 268 15.05 -14.02 -3.37
N CYS A 269 15.96 -13.08 -3.17
CA CYS A 269 16.42 -12.64 -1.84
C CYS A 269 15.47 -11.72 -1.04
N CYS A 270 14.29 -11.36 -1.54
CA CYS A 270 13.37 -10.41 -0.86
C CYS A 270 11.93 -10.89 -0.74
N LEU A 271 11.71 -12.19 -0.91
CA LEU A 271 10.41 -12.84 -0.68
C LEU A 271 10.44 -13.42 0.73
N ILE A 272 9.85 -12.74 1.71
CA ILE A 272 9.69 -13.32 3.05
C ILE A 272 8.28 -13.89 3.14
N LYS A 273 8.18 -15.09 3.71
CA LYS A 273 6.90 -15.71 4.03
C LYS A 273 6.08 -14.83 4.96
N PRO A 274 4.77 -14.76 4.79
CA PRO A 274 3.92 -14.16 5.80
C PRO A 274 4.03 -15.00 7.10
N GLY A 275 4.48 -14.35 8.18
CA GLY A 275 4.76 -15.00 9.48
C GLY A 275 6.22 -14.88 9.97
N ASP A 276 7.17 -14.49 9.11
CA ASP A 276 8.58 -14.28 9.51
C ASP A 276 8.92 -12.82 9.89
N VAL A 277 7.96 -11.90 9.77
CA VAL A 277 8.07 -10.54 10.32
C VAL A 277 7.93 -10.61 11.84
N GLN A 278 9.04 -10.76 12.57
CA GLN A 278 8.98 -10.68 14.03
C GLN A 278 8.73 -9.23 14.48
N PRO A 279 7.83 -8.98 15.46
CA PRO A 279 7.98 -7.79 16.28
C PRO A 279 9.31 -7.93 17.03
N ARG A 280 10.32 -7.13 16.68
CA ARG A 280 11.60 -7.14 17.40
C ARG A 280 11.33 -7.02 18.92
N PRO A 281 11.77 -7.98 19.75
CA PRO A 281 11.62 -7.86 21.19
C PRO A 281 12.68 -6.92 21.77
N LYS A 282 12.20 -6.09 22.70
CA LYS A 282 12.91 -5.34 23.76
C LYS A 282 14.01 -4.38 23.32
N ALA A 283 13.71 -3.10 23.53
CA ALA A 283 14.70 -2.08 23.83
C ALA A 283 15.72 -2.64 24.83
N ILE A 284 16.98 -2.69 24.41
CA ILE A 284 18.10 -2.75 25.33
C ILE A 284 18.07 -1.39 26.05
N ASN A 285 17.65 -1.39 27.31
CA ASN A 285 17.99 -0.31 28.21
C ASN A 285 19.52 -0.25 28.26
N SER A 286 20.11 0.82 27.74
CA SER A 286 21.45 1.24 28.10
C SER A 286 21.31 2.39 29.09
N GLU A 287 21.96 2.19 30.24
CA GLU A 287 22.16 3.10 31.37
C GLU A 287 22.55 4.53 30.98
#